data_AF-A0A0P0XLP1-F1
#
_entry.id   AF-A0A0P0XLP1-F1
#
_cell.length_a   1.000
_cell.length_b   1.000
_cell.length_c   1.000
_cell.angle_alpha   90.00
_cell.angle_beta   90.00
_cell.angle_gamma   90.00
#
_symmetry.space_group_name_H-M   'P 1'
#
loop_
_entity.id
_entity.type
_entity.pdbx_description
1 polymer ?
#
loop_
_entity_poly.entity_id
_entity_poly.type
_entity_poly.pdbx_seq_one_letter_code
_entity_poly.pdbx_strand_id
1 'polypeptide(L)'
;MKAAAATTTTTRRRRRRSSSTMRRLRAAAVARRVRELRRLVPGGEAVPAGRLLLRAAGYVAELRARVELLRALAALLTASCAAADDDGGACT
;
A
#
# COMPACT_ATOMS: atom_id res chain seq x y z
N MET A 1 41.42 -47.17 -11.66
CA MET A 1 40.67 -46.41 -10.63
C MET A 1 40.61 -44.94 -11.01
N LYS A 2 39.48 -44.28 -10.72
CA LYS A 2 39.31 -42.82 -10.59
C LYS A 2 39.49 -41.95 -11.85
N ALA A 3 38.38 -41.76 -12.56
CA ALA A 3 38.18 -40.57 -13.39
C ALA A 3 36.70 -40.16 -13.34
N ALA A 4 36.25 -39.59 -12.22
CA ALA A 4 34.90 -39.03 -12.09
C ALA A 4 34.90 -37.88 -11.07
N ALA A 5 35.43 -36.71 -11.44
CA ALA A 5 35.43 -35.53 -10.55
C ALA A 5 35.32 -34.17 -11.26
N ALA A 6 34.85 -34.11 -12.51
CA ALA A 6 34.90 -32.86 -13.29
C ALA A 6 33.53 -32.17 -13.56
N THR A 7 32.38 -32.79 -13.27
CA THR A 7 31.11 -32.25 -13.81
C THR A 7 30.28 -31.40 -12.83
N THR A 8 30.60 -31.37 -11.53
CA THR A 8 29.71 -30.72 -10.53
C THR A 8 29.96 -29.22 -10.28
N THR A 9 31.08 -28.66 -10.74
CA THR A 9 31.51 -27.30 -10.34
C THR A 9 30.74 -26.17 -11.05
N THR A 10 30.17 -26.42 -12.23
CA THR A 10 29.50 -25.39 -13.04
C THR A 10 28.14 -24.98 -12.45
N THR A 11 27.44 -25.89 -11.78
CA THR A 11 26.08 -25.66 -11.26
C THR A 11 26.05 -24.61 -10.13
N ARG A 12 27.08 -24.58 -9.27
CA ARG A 12 27.15 -23.64 -8.12
C ARG A 12 27.28 -22.18 -8.57
N ARG A 13 28.08 -21.91 -9.61
CA ARG A 13 28.22 -20.55 -10.19
C ARG A 13 26.90 -20.08 -10.81
N ARG A 14 26.17 -20.96 -11.52
CA ARG A 14 24.85 -20.64 -12.10
C ARG A 14 23.81 -20.30 -11.04
N ARG A 15 23.74 -21.06 -9.95
CA ARG A 15 22.85 -20.78 -8.81
C ARG A 15 23.15 -19.43 -8.15
N ARG A 16 24.42 -19.11 -7.92
CA ARG A 16 24.83 -17.80 -7.36
C ARG A 16 24.44 -16.63 -8.27
N ARG A 17 24.65 -16.74 -9.58
CA ARG A 17 24.24 -15.72 -10.55
C ARG A 17 22.72 -15.54 -10.56
N SER A 18 21.95 -16.63 -10.61
CA SER A 18 20.49 -16.59 -10.53
C SER A 18 19.99 -15.90 -9.25
N SER A 19 20.56 -16.22 -8.09
CA SER A 19 20.24 -15.54 -6.82
C SER A 19 20.52 -14.03 -6.88
N SER A 20 21.64 -13.63 -7.48
CA SER A 20 22.00 -12.22 -7.63
C SER A 20 21.03 -11.46 -8.55
N THR A 21 20.61 -12.07 -9.66
CA THR A 21 19.61 -11.50 -10.57
C THR A 21 18.25 -11.36 -9.87
N MET A 22 17.81 -12.41 -9.16
CA MET A 22 16.56 -12.37 -8.40
C MET A 22 16.57 -11.28 -7.32
N ARG A 23 17.70 -11.07 -6.65
CA ARG A 23 17.84 -9.98 -5.67
C ARG A 23 17.71 -8.61 -6.32
N ARG A 24 18.32 -8.41 -7.50
CA ARG A 24 18.19 -7.14 -8.26
C ARG A 24 16.75 -6.89 -8.71
N LEU A 25 16.06 -7.91 -9.20
CA LEU A 25 14.65 -7.81 -9.60
C LEU A 25 13.75 -7.46 -8.41
N ARG A 26 13.97 -8.09 -7.24
CA ARG A 26 13.25 -7.76 -6.01
C ARG A 26 13.52 -6.32 -5.56
N ALA A 27 14.78 -5.88 -5.60
CA ALA A 27 15.12 -4.50 -5.25
C ALA A 27 14.44 -3.49 -6.19
N ALA A 28 14.43 -3.77 -7.50
CA ALA A 28 13.73 -2.93 -8.48
C ALA A 28 12.21 -2.89 -8.23
N ALA A 29 11.61 -4.04 -7.90
CA ALA A 29 10.19 -4.12 -7.57
C ALA A 29 9.85 -3.33 -6.28
N VAL A 30 10.69 -3.45 -5.24
CA VAL A 30 10.54 -2.67 -4.00
C VAL A 30 10.70 -1.18 -4.29
N ALA A 31 11.69 -0.77 -5.06
CA ALA A 31 11.88 0.63 -5.44
C ALA A 31 10.65 1.19 -6.19
N ARG A 32 10.05 0.40 -7.09
CA ARG A 32 8.81 0.78 -7.78
C ARG A 32 7.65 0.96 -6.80
N ARG A 33 7.47 0.02 -5.87
CA ARG A 33 6.42 0.10 -4.83
C ARG A 33 6.63 1.28 -3.89
N VAL A 34 7.87 1.58 -3.50
CA VAL A 34 8.18 2.76 -2.68
C VAL A 34 7.82 4.03 -3.43
N ARG A 35 8.18 4.14 -4.71
CA ARG A 35 7.83 5.31 -5.55
C ARG A 35 6.31 5.48 -5.68
N GLU A 36 5.59 4.39 -5.90
CA GLU A 36 4.13 4.42 -5.99
C GLU A 36 3.50 4.83 -4.66
N LEU A 37 3.96 4.26 -3.55
CA LEU A 37 3.44 4.58 -2.23
C LEU A 37 3.69 6.03 -1.82
N ARG A 38 4.83 6.62 -2.22
CA ARG A 38 5.12 8.05 -1.98
C ARG A 38 4.18 9.00 -2.73
N ARG A 39 3.68 8.59 -3.89
CA ARG A 39 2.67 9.35 -4.65
C ARG A 39 1.28 9.27 -4.01
N LEU A 40 0.94 8.14 -3.41
CA LEU A 40 -0.39 7.91 -2.82
C LEU A 40 -0.54 8.48 -1.41
N VAL A 41 0.55 8.56 -0.65
CA VAL A 41 0.53 8.96 0.76
C VAL A 41 0.92 10.44 0.88
N PRO A 42 0.05 11.32 1.39
CA PRO A 42 0.39 12.72 1.61
C PRO A 42 1.62 12.90 2.50
N GLY A 43 2.60 13.65 1.97
CA GLY A 43 3.91 13.84 2.58
C GLY A 43 4.86 12.64 2.47
N GLY A 44 4.51 11.61 1.70
CA GLY A 44 5.29 10.37 1.57
C GLY A 44 6.70 10.57 1.01
N GLU A 45 6.91 11.55 0.14
CA GLU A 45 8.22 11.87 -0.45
C GLU A 45 9.25 12.30 0.62
N ALA A 46 8.80 12.95 1.70
CA ALA A 46 9.66 13.41 2.80
C ALA A 46 9.97 12.30 3.83
N VAL A 47 9.33 11.13 3.74
CA VAL A 47 9.47 10.05 4.72
C VAL A 47 10.54 9.04 4.26
N PRO A 48 11.46 8.61 5.16
CA PRO A 48 12.38 7.53 4.88
C PRO A 48 11.64 6.24 4.49
N ALA A 49 12.15 5.49 3.51
CA ALA A 49 11.47 4.29 3.01
C ALA A 49 11.12 3.27 4.11
N GLY A 50 11.97 3.14 5.14
CA GLY A 50 11.73 2.24 6.29
C GLY A 50 10.54 2.63 7.18
N ARG A 51 10.07 3.88 7.11
CA ARG A 51 8.89 4.37 7.87
C ARG A 51 7.67 4.65 6.98
N LEU A 52 7.81 4.51 5.66
CA LEU A 52 6.75 4.86 4.71
C LEU A 52 5.49 4.03 4.88
N LEU A 53 5.62 2.73 5.19
CA LEU A 53 4.48 1.86 5.46
C LEU A 53 3.70 2.28 6.71
N LEU A 54 4.39 2.71 7.76
CA LEU A 54 3.76 3.22 8.98
C LEU A 54 2.99 4.51 8.70
N ARG A 55 3.59 5.42 7.92
CA ARG A 55 2.90 6.65 7.48
C ARG A 55 1.66 6.33 6.63
N ALA A 56 1.78 5.37 5.71
CA ALA A 56 0.66 4.92 4.88
C ALA A 56 -0.49 4.35 5.72
N ALA A 57 -0.17 3.52 6.72
CA ALA A 57 -1.16 2.96 7.63
C ALA A 57 -1.89 4.05 8.42
N GLY A 58 -1.16 5.05 8.94
CA GLY A 58 -1.76 6.20 9.60
C GLY A 58 -2.71 6.99 8.68
N TYR A 59 -2.31 7.21 7.43
CA TYR A 59 -3.15 7.89 6.45
C TYR A 59 -4.43 7.10 6.11
N VAL A 60 -4.35 5.78 5.97
CA VAL A 60 -5.53 4.93 5.76
C VAL A 60 -6.47 4.98 6.98
N ALA A 61 -5.93 4.96 8.19
CA ALA A 61 -6.73 5.06 9.42
C ALA A 61 -7.45 6.41 9.50
N GLU A 62 -6.75 7.51 9.20
CA GLU A 62 -7.33 8.85 9.16
C GLU A 62 -8.46 8.96 8.12
N LEU A 63 -8.25 8.45 6.91
CA LEU A 63 -9.28 8.43 5.87
C LEU A 63 -10.51 7.63 6.31
N ARG A 64 -10.32 6.48 6.96
CA ARG A 64 -11.44 5.67 7.48
C ARG A 64 -12.25 6.44 8.52
N ALA A 65 -11.59 7.06 9.49
CA ALA A 65 -12.26 7.87 10.51
C ALA A 65 -13.05 9.04 9.90
N ARG A 66 -12.48 9.73 8.90
CA ARG A 66 -13.17 10.81 8.19
C ARG A 66 -14.40 10.30 7.43
N VAL A 67 -14.29 9.15 6.75
CA VAL A 67 -15.43 8.54 6.04
C VAL A 67 -16.53 8.10 7.02
N GLU A 68 -16.17 7.54 8.17
CA GLU A 68 -17.12 7.18 9.22
C GLU A 68 -17.85 8.41 9.76
N LEU A 69 -17.12 9.49 10.05
CA LEU A 69 -17.71 10.76 10.47
C LEU A 69 -18.68 11.31 9.42
N LEU A 70 -18.27 11.36 8.14
CA LEU A 70 -19.13 11.85 7.05
C LEU A 70 -20.39 11.00 6.89
N ARG A 71 -20.30 9.68 7.08
CA ARG A 71 -21.48 8.79 7.07
C ARG A 71 -22.41 9.07 8.23
N ALA A 72 -21.88 9.30 9.43
CA ALA A 72 -22.69 9.67 10.59
C ALA A 72 -23.41 11.00 10.37
N LEU A 73 -22.71 12.02 9.84
CA LEU A 73 -23.30 13.31 9.51
C LEU A 73 -24.38 13.18 8.42
N ALA A 74 -24.12 12.42 7.36
CA ALA A 74 -25.10 12.16 6.31
C ALA A 74 -26.36 11.47 6.87
N ALA A 75 -26.21 10.49 7.76
CA ALA A 75 -27.33 9.81 8.42
C ALA A 75 -28.18 10.79 9.25
N LEU A 76 -27.54 11.69 10.01
CA LEU A 76 -28.23 12.74 10.77
C LEU A 76 -29.02 13.68 9.86
N LEU A 77 -28.44 14.12 8.75
CA LEU A 77 -29.12 14.97 7.77
C LEU A 77 -30.34 14.26 7.16
N THR A 78 -30.19 12.99 6.76
CA THR A 78 -31.33 12.22 6.22
C THR A 78 -32.43 11.99 7.26
N ALA A 79 -32.07 11.81 8.54
CA ALA A 79 -33.04 11.68 9.62
C ALA A 79 -33.78 13.00 9.88
N SER A 80 -33.09 14.15 9.80
CA SER A 80 -33.73 15.46 9.94
C SER A 80 -34.65 15.81 8.77
N CYS A 81 -34.33 15.40 7.54
CA CYS A 81 -35.22 15.56 6.40
C CYS A 81 -36.51 14.74 6.59
N ALA A 82 -36.39 13.48 7.02
CA ALA A 82 -37.55 12.62 7.25
C ALA A 82 -38.49 13.13 8.34
N ALA A 83 -37.99 13.88 9.33
CA ALA A 83 -38.82 14.51 10.36
C ALA A 83 -39.54 15.79 9.87
N ALA A 84 -39.06 16.43 8.79
CA ALA A 84 -39.68 17.63 8.23
C ALA A 84 -40.74 17.33 7.16
N ASP A 85 -40.75 16.11 6.60
CA ASP A 85 -41.79 15.67 5.66
C ASP A 85 -43.17 15.51 6.34
N ASP A 86 -43.23 15.40 7.68
CA ASP A 86 -44.50 15.49 8.42
C ASP A 86 -45.06 16.93 8.49
N ASP A 87 -44.23 17.95 8.26
CA ASP A 87 -44.60 19.38 8.32
C ASP A 87 -44.51 20.10 6.95
N GLY A 88 -44.39 19.37 5.83
CA GLY A 88 -44.60 19.90 4.47
C GLY A 88 -43.64 20.98 3.98
N GLY A 89 -42.43 21.08 4.55
CA GLY A 89 -41.44 22.10 4.19
C GLY A 89 -40.34 21.58 3.27
N ALA A 90 -40.52 21.72 1.95
CA ALA A 90 -39.52 21.36 0.94
C ALA A 90 -38.21 22.17 1.09
N CYS A 91 -37.07 21.46 1.15
CA CYS A 91 -35.74 22.07 1.07
C CYS A 91 -35.27 22.12 -0.40
N THR A 92 -35.18 23.34 -0.95
CA THR A 92 -34.41 23.68 -2.17
C THR A 92 -33.16 24.43 -1.82
#